data_AF-M0KVH8-F1
#
_entry.id   AF-M0KVH8-F1
#
_cell.length_a   1.000
_cell.length_b   1.000
_cell.length_c   1.000
_cell.angle_alpha   90.00
_cell.angle_beta   90.00
_cell.angle_gamma   90.00
#
_symmetry.space_group_name_H-M   'P 1'
#
loop_
_entity.id
_entity.type
_entity.pdbx_description
1 polymer ?
#
loop_
_entity_poly.entity_id
_entity_poly.type
_entity_poly.pdbx_seq_one_letter_code
_entity_poly.pdbx_strand_id
1 'polypeptide(L)'
;MSVFEVDRNSFEDSRDFHTYLSQNYSRLSGGDLYIIAGITELPKTDFIENIQRNGWEIIEELGDVLKLKNEYSENSTAESYLTFDRQEQLFFLYTDQRKTEEIKHGIEPLLANTPGLHYLYISPRILREIREQIAEDYEAARVTRFIAKRTSGTDIHANKRAGTRRTINYYGSDGLQTIREVEREYGVLPHIMTISIPSELTFSIDKSGIFKLQSGSLLTLFEYLEECIESCLEIKDAYDHTDYSTIEMASGVEISKSKPAVVELQTPLEHPDLIELKNNLRKEEYLIYDVYTDRETISMSGKVYDEDYNMFFNIQVDETQIRIFPEEESDISSFIGFLEFIHVNVDERAEPVAVTN
;
A
#
# COMPACT_ATOMS: atom_id res chain seq x y z
N MET A 1 12.06 22.22 9.06
CA MET A 1 13.35 22.14 8.33
C MET A 1 12.98 22.14 6.85
N SER A 2 13.73 22.78 5.97
CA SER A 2 13.48 22.64 4.53
C SER A 2 13.87 21.23 4.07
N VAL A 3 13.31 20.78 2.96
CA VAL A 3 13.78 19.55 2.28
C VAL A 3 15.20 19.77 1.71
N PHE A 4 15.96 18.70 1.50
CA PHE A 4 17.26 18.75 0.81
C PHE A 4 17.21 19.55 -0.51
N GLU A 5 18.27 20.30 -0.83
CA GLU A 5 18.28 21.20 -1.99
C GLU A 5 18.84 20.53 -3.25
N VAL A 6 18.18 20.70 -4.38
CA VAL A 6 18.57 20.14 -5.68
C VAL A 6 19.16 21.25 -6.57
N ASP A 7 20.44 21.12 -6.94
CA ASP A 7 21.18 22.16 -7.69
C ASP A 7 20.89 22.17 -9.20
N ARG A 8 20.13 21.19 -9.69
CA ARG A 8 19.80 21.04 -11.12
C ARG A 8 18.42 21.61 -11.41
N ASN A 9 18.37 22.51 -12.40
CA ASN A 9 17.16 23.29 -12.71
C ASN A 9 16.11 22.56 -13.57
N SER A 10 16.37 21.34 -14.03
CA SER A 10 15.44 20.60 -14.89
C SER A 10 15.77 19.11 -14.95
N PHE A 11 14.74 18.28 -14.88
CA PHE A 11 14.76 16.82 -15.03
C PHE A 11 13.79 16.38 -16.11
N GLU A 12 14.18 15.36 -16.87
CA GLU A 12 13.35 14.83 -17.96
C GLU A 12 12.24 13.91 -17.46
N ASP A 13 12.53 13.08 -16.43
CA ASP A 13 11.59 12.12 -15.86
C ASP A 13 12.02 11.69 -14.44
N SER A 14 11.30 10.71 -13.87
CA SER A 14 11.63 10.10 -12.58
C SER A 14 13.00 9.40 -12.56
N ARG A 15 13.39 8.72 -13.65
CA ARG A 15 14.65 7.98 -13.75
C ARG A 15 15.86 8.92 -13.78
N ASP A 16 15.74 10.04 -14.47
CA ASP A 16 16.74 11.11 -14.47
C ASP A 16 16.90 11.69 -13.05
N PHE A 17 15.78 11.86 -12.33
CA PHE A 17 15.82 12.31 -10.93
C PHE A 17 16.46 11.27 -10.00
N HIS A 18 16.12 9.98 -10.12
CA HIS A 18 16.75 8.89 -9.35
C HIS A 18 18.25 8.80 -9.60
N THR A 19 18.67 8.96 -10.86
CA THR A 19 20.08 8.98 -11.26
C THR A 19 20.80 10.15 -10.60
N TYR A 20 20.21 11.35 -10.63
CA TYR A 20 20.75 12.52 -9.96
C TYR A 20 20.84 12.30 -8.44
N LEU A 21 19.79 11.79 -7.80
CA LEU A 21 19.80 11.52 -6.36
C LEU A 21 20.88 10.51 -5.99
N SER A 22 21.03 9.45 -6.78
CA SER A 22 22.04 8.43 -6.58
C SER A 22 23.47 8.96 -6.71
N GLN A 23 23.73 9.89 -7.63
CA GLN A 23 25.06 10.49 -7.81
C GLN A 23 25.40 11.51 -6.73
N ASN A 24 24.42 12.30 -6.29
CA ASN A 24 24.65 13.46 -5.42
C ASN A 24 24.38 13.19 -3.94
N TYR A 25 23.58 12.17 -3.61
CA TYR A 25 23.21 11.79 -2.23
C TYR A 25 23.57 10.34 -1.90
N SER A 26 24.51 9.76 -2.65
CA SER A 26 25.06 8.40 -2.47
C SER A 26 25.49 8.05 -1.03
N ARG A 27 25.73 9.05 -0.17
CA ARG A 27 26.04 8.90 1.25
C ARG A 27 25.38 10.04 2.02
N LEU A 28 24.24 9.77 2.63
CA LEU A 28 23.55 10.74 3.49
C LEU A 28 24.48 11.22 4.60
N SER A 29 24.76 12.53 4.64
CA SER A 29 25.73 13.14 5.57
C SER A 29 25.16 13.45 6.95
N GLY A 30 23.93 13.02 7.27
CA GLY A 30 23.37 13.17 8.62
C GLY A 30 21.86 13.06 8.80
N GLY A 31 21.09 12.76 7.75
CA GLY A 31 19.64 12.59 7.80
C GLY A 31 19.19 11.29 7.14
N ASP A 32 17.93 10.90 7.37
CA ASP A 32 17.29 9.81 6.63
C ASP A 32 16.64 10.40 5.37
N LEU A 33 16.67 9.68 4.24
CA LEU A 33 15.89 10.05 3.05
C LEU A 33 14.67 9.14 2.96
N TYR A 34 13.50 9.76 2.84
CA TYR A 34 12.23 9.08 2.65
C TYR A 34 11.80 9.16 1.19
N ILE A 35 11.40 8.02 0.65
CA ILE A 35 10.73 7.88 -0.64
C ILE A 35 9.36 7.29 -0.34
N ILE A 36 8.32 8.04 -0.65
CA ILE A 36 6.93 7.65 -0.41
C ILE A 36 6.33 7.37 -1.76
N ALA A 37 6.11 6.08 -2.05
CA ALA A 37 5.51 5.63 -3.29
C ALA A 37 3.99 5.60 -3.16
N GLY A 38 3.32 6.04 -4.22
CA GLY A 38 1.86 6.05 -4.33
C GLY A 38 1.40 5.68 -5.72
N ILE A 39 0.13 5.33 -5.82
CA ILE A 39 -0.58 5.01 -7.05
C ILE A 39 -1.72 6.00 -7.24
N THR A 40 -2.03 6.32 -8.50
CA THR A 40 -3.14 7.22 -8.81
C THR A 40 -3.84 6.81 -10.08
N GLU A 41 -5.15 7.06 -10.16
CA GLU A 41 -5.91 6.96 -11.42
C GLU A 41 -5.94 8.30 -12.17
N LEU A 42 -5.55 9.37 -11.49
CA LEU A 42 -5.71 10.72 -12.00
C LEU A 42 -4.65 11.04 -13.06
N PRO A 43 -5.04 11.68 -14.17
CA PRO A 43 -4.10 12.37 -15.02
C PRO A 43 -3.26 13.37 -14.21
N LYS A 44 -2.00 13.62 -14.64
CA LYS A 44 -1.09 14.54 -13.96
C LYS A 44 -1.74 15.91 -13.67
N THR A 45 -2.56 16.45 -14.59
CA THR A 45 -3.26 17.73 -14.38
C THR A 45 -4.20 17.67 -13.18
N ASP A 46 -5.02 16.64 -13.10
CA ASP A 46 -6.09 16.51 -12.11
C ASP A 46 -5.49 16.15 -10.74
N PHE A 47 -4.43 15.35 -10.74
CA PHE A 47 -3.61 15.14 -9.54
C PHE A 47 -3.10 16.47 -8.99
N ILE A 48 -2.48 17.30 -9.83
CA ILE A 48 -1.90 18.58 -9.39
C ILE A 48 -2.98 19.52 -8.86
N GLU A 49 -4.13 19.60 -9.52
CA GLU A 49 -5.26 20.36 -9.00
C GLU A 49 -5.74 19.85 -7.64
N ASN A 50 -5.79 18.53 -7.45
CA ASN A 50 -6.23 17.92 -6.20
C ASN A 50 -5.23 18.14 -5.05
N ILE A 51 -3.92 18.02 -5.27
CA ILE A 51 -2.96 18.33 -4.20
C ILE A 51 -3.03 19.82 -3.80
N GLN A 52 -3.24 20.71 -4.78
CA GLN A 52 -3.39 22.15 -4.52
C GLN A 52 -4.66 22.46 -3.72
N ARG A 53 -5.78 21.79 -4.01
CA ARG A 53 -7.02 21.89 -3.21
C ARG A 53 -6.82 21.40 -1.78
N ASN A 54 -5.90 20.46 -1.56
CA ASN A 54 -5.49 19.97 -0.24
C ASN A 54 -4.38 20.83 0.42
N GLY A 55 -4.15 22.04 -0.10
CA GLY A 55 -3.24 23.03 0.51
C GLY A 55 -1.76 22.82 0.19
N TRP A 56 -1.42 22.00 -0.80
CA TRP A 56 -0.05 21.87 -1.28
C TRP A 56 0.25 22.88 -2.39
N GLU A 57 1.27 23.69 -2.20
CA GLU A 57 1.72 24.68 -3.17
C GLU A 57 2.92 24.13 -3.96
N ILE A 58 2.92 24.34 -5.28
CA ILE A 58 4.10 24.13 -6.11
C ILE A 58 4.97 25.37 -5.95
N ILE A 59 6.13 25.21 -5.32
CA ILE A 59 7.07 26.31 -5.08
C ILE A 59 8.17 26.37 -6.15
N GLU A 60 8.42 25.26 -6.85
CA GLU A 60 9.40 25.19 -7.92
C GLU A 60 9.05 24.10 -8.93
N GLU A 61 9.25 24.39 -10.22
CA GLU A 61 9.11 23.42 -11.32
C GLU A 61 10.49 23.12 -11.91
N LEU A 62 10.94 21.89 -11.79
CA LEU A 62 12.25 21.42 -12.22
C LEU A 62 12.09 20.46 -13.41
N GLY A 63 11.40 20.90 -14.45
CA GLY A 63 11.02 20.04 -15.57
C GLY A 63 9.85 19.13 -15.18
N ASP A 64 10.04 17.80 -15.24
CA ASP A 64 8.99 16.85 -14.84
C ASP A 64 8.95 16.55 -13.32
N VAL A 65 9.91 17.10 -12.56
CA VAL A 65 9.96 17.08 -11.09
C VAL A 65 9.36 18.38 -10.54
N LEU A 66 8.53 18.29 -9.49
CA LEU A 66 7.93 19.44 -8.82
C LEU A 66 8.38 19.53 -7.38
N LYS A 67 8.75 20.71 -6.88
CA LYS A 67 8.97 20.95 -5.45
C LYS A 67 7.68 21.46 -4.84
N LEU A 68 7.21 20.76 -3.82
CA LEU A 68 5.95 21.02 -3.13
C LEU A 68 6.17 21.52 -1.71
N LYS A 69 5.24 22.33 -1.22
CA LYS A 69 5.21 22.86 0.14
C LYS A 69 3.78 22.83 0.70
N ASN A 70 3.61 22.46 1.97
CA ASN A 70 2.34 22.53 2.67
C ASN A 70 2.53 23.02 4.10
N GLU A 71 1.74 24.02 4.49
CA GLU A 71 1.70 24.54 5.86
C GLU A 71 0.61 23.83 6.67
N TYR A 72 0.92 22.66 7.21
CA TYR A 72 -0.06 21.83 7.95
C TYR A 72 -0.39 22.34 9.36
N SER A 73 0.36 23.32 9.88
CA SER A 73 0.03 24.06 11.12
C SER A 73 0.73 25.42 11.14
N GLU A 74 0.31 26.33 12.04
CA GLU A 74 0.81 27.72 12.11
C GLU A 74 2.34 27.90 12.10
N ASN A 75 3.10 26.88 12.50
CA ASN A 75 4.57 26.93 12.51
C ASN A 75 5.24 25.66 11.95
N SER A 76 4.50 24.82 11.22
CA SER A 76 5.07 23.60 10.66
C SER A 76 4.76 23.47 9.17
N THR A 77 5.79 23.12 8.42
CA THR A 77 5.74 23.03 6.97
C THR A 77 6.30 21.69 6.54
N ALA A 78 5.55 20.98 5.71
CA ALA A 78 6.02 19.82 4.97
C ALA A 78 6.49 20.25 3.57
N GLU A 79 7.61 19.71 3.12
CA GLU A 79 8.20 19.95 1.81
C GLU A 79 8.67 18.62 1.21
N SER A 80 8.48 18.47 -0.09
CA SER A 80 8.85 17.26 -0.82
C SER A 80 9.10 17.56 -2.30
N TYR A 81 9.91 16.72 -2.95
CA TYR A 81 9.92 16.65 -4.42
C TYR A 81 8.92 15.60 -4.87
N LEU A 82 8.20 15.88 -5.94
CA LEU A 82 7.21 14.99 -6.55
C LEU A 82 7.67 14.62 -7.96
N THR A 83 7.67 13.33 -8.25
CA THR A 83 7.79 12.79 -9.62
C THR A 83 6.62 11.89 -9.96
N PHE A 84 6.29 11.83 -11.25
CA PHE A 84 5.25 10.94 -11.77
C PHE A 84 5.84 9.97 -12.78
N ASP A 85 5.46 8.71 -12.65
CA ASP A 85 5.54 7.74 -13.74
C ASP A 85 4.16 7.66 -14.42
N ARG A 86 4.10 8.15 -15.66
CA ARG A 86 2.84 8.17 -16.42
C ARG A 86 2.45 6.81 -16.98
N GLN A 87 3.42 5.91 -17.15
CA GLN A 87 3.15 4.59 -17.75
C GLN A 87 2.46 3.70 -16.72
N GLU A 88 3.01 3.68 -15.50
CA GLU A 88 2.53 2.83 -14.42
C GLU A 88 1.51 3.52 -13.50
N GLN A 89 1.21 4.81 -13.78
CA GLN A 89 0.39 5.69 -12.95
C GLN A 89 0.84 5.74 -11.47
N LEU A 90 2.16 5.77 -11.29
CA LEU A 90 2.80 5.88 -9.99
C LEU A 90 3.25 7.32 -9.74
N PHE A 91 3.35 7.67 -8.47
CA PHE A 91 4.02 8.90 -8.07
C PHE A 91 4.92 8.65 -6.87
N PHE A 92 5.91 9.52 -6.72
CA PHE A 92 6.89 9.42 -5.65
C PHE A 92 7.09 10.78 -5.01
N LEU A 93 7.03 10.82 -3.67
CA LEU A 93 7.41 11.97 -2.87
C LEU A 93 8.75 11.70 -2.20
N TYR A 94 9.69 12.63 -2.35
CA TYR A 94 11.04 12.56 -1.79
C TYR A 94 11.21 13.64 -0.73
N THR A 95 11.62 13.25 0.47
CA THR A 95 11.88 14.20 1.56
C THR A 95 12.87 13.66 2.58
N ASP A 96 13.67 14.51 3.19
CA ASP A 96 14.50 14.21 4.36
C ASP A 96 13.92 14.78 5.66
N GLN A 97 12.68 15.27 5.61
CA GLN A 97 11.96 15.76 6.78
C GLN A 97 11.51 14.62 7.71
N ARG A 98 11.08 14.96 8.94
CA ARG A 98 10.90 13.97 10.00
C ARG A 98 9.63 13.16 9.76
N LYS A 99 9.77 11.83 9.80
CA LYS A 99 8.62 10.92 9.70
C LYS A 99 7.53 11.19 10.73
N THR A 100 7.91 11.52 11.96
CA THR A 100 6.95 11.71 13.06
C THR A 100 6.18 13.03 13.01
N GLU A 101 6.61 13.98 12.17
CA GLU A 101 6.03 15.32 12.10
C GLU A 101 5.56 15.61 10.68
N GLU A 102 6.47 16.01 9.78
CA GLU A 102 6.10 16.50 8.46
C GLU A 102 5.46 15.42 7.57
N ILE A 103 5.97 14.19 7.60
CA ILE A 103 5.37 13.08 6.84
C ILE A 103 4.01 12.73 7.42
N LYS A 104 3.93 12.50 8.73
CA LYS A 104 2.69 12.08 9.42
C LYS A 104 1.56 13.12 9.34
N HIS A 105 1.90 14.41 9.39
CA HIS A 105 0.90 15.48 9.49
C HIS A 105 0.70 16.27 8.20
N GLY A 106 1.64 16.19 7.25
CA GLY A 106 1.50 16.78 5.92
C GLY A 106 1.23 15.74 4.83
N ILE A 107 2.13 14.76 4.67
CA ILE A 107 2.09 13.83 3.52
C ILE A 107 1.07 12.71 3.69
N GLU A 108 1.03 12.00 4.83
CA GLU A 108 0.06 10.92 5.06
C GLU A 108 -1.40 11.40 4.89
N PRO A 109 -1.80 12.58 5.39
CA PRO A 109 -3.15 13.10 5.15
C PRO A 109 -3.44 13.45 3.69
N LEU A 110 -2.43 13.84 2.90
CA LEU A 110 -2.61 14.04 1.46
C LEU A 110 -3.03 12.74 0.78
N LEU A 111 -2.38 11.63 1.14
CA LEU A 111 -2.66 10.31 0.57
C LEU A 111 -4.01 9.76 1.03
N ALA A 112 -4.37 9.99 2.29
CA ALA A 112 -5.62 9.45 2.86
C ALA A 112 -6.88 10.22 2.43
N ASN A 113 -6.78 11.53 2.19
CA ASN A 113 -7.96 12.39 1.97
C ASN A 113 -8.17 12.80 0.51
N THR A 114 -7.39 12.27 -0.44
CA THR A 114 -7.51 12.64 -1.84
C THR A 114 -8.05 11.47 -2.66
N PRO A 115 -9.29 11.56 -3.18
CA PRO A 115 -9.86 10.54 -4.06
C PRO A 115 -8.97 10.29 -5.28
N GLY A 116 -8.84 9.02 -5.70
CA GLY A 116 -7.97 8.62 -6.81
C GLY A 116 -6.48 8.61 -6.48
N LEU A 117 -6.09 8.82 -5.22
CA LEU A 117 -4.72 8.63 -4.72
C LEU A 117 -4.73 7.61 -3.59
N HIS A 118 -3.76 6.70 -3.63
CA HIS A 118 -3.48 5.81 -2.53
C HIS A 118 -1.97 5.63 -2.37
N TYR A 119 -1.51 5.28 -1.18
CA TYR A 119 -0.14 4.82 -1.04
C TYR A 119 0.06 3.50 -1.79
N LEU A 120 1.29 3.23 -2.23
CA LEU A 120 1.65 1.94 -2.79
C LEU A 120 1.59 0.91 -1.67
N TYR A 121 0.53 0.11 -1.64
CA TYR A 121 0.33 -0.87 -0.57
C TYR A 121 1.26 -2.05 -0.76
N ILE A 122 2.24 -2.17 0.14
CA ILE A 122 3.20 -3.28 0.16
C ILE A 122 2.63 -4.35 1.09
N SER A 123 2.03 -5.38 0.51
CA SER A 123 1.42 -6.47 1.27
C SER A 123 2.45 -7.21 2.13
N PRO A 124 2.02 -7.86 3.22
CA PRO A 124 2.91 -8.71 4.02
C PRO A 124 3.59 -9.83 3.22
N ARG A 125 2.95 -10.33 2.15
CA ARG A 125 3.54 -11.26 1.17
C ARG A 125 4.73 -10.61 0.46
N ILE A 126 4.55 -9.43 -0.13
CA ILE A 126 5.61 -8.73 -0.87
C ILE A 126 6.78 -8.42 0.07
N LEU A 127 6.51 -7.94 1.30
CA LEU A 127 7.54 -7.75 2.31
C LEU A 127 8.33 -9.05 2.58
N ARG A 128 7.63 -10.19 2.68
CA ARG A 128 8.26 -11.50 2.88
C ARG A 128 9.14 -11.88 1.70
N GLU A 129 8.68 -11.69 0.46
CA GLU A 129 9.42 -12.02 -0.76
C GLU A 129 10.72 -11.22 -0.86
N ILE A 130 10.64 -9.90 -0.72
CA ILE A 130 11.83 -9.02 -0.72
C ILE A 130 12.81 -9.42 0.38
N ARG A 131 12.31 -9.76 1.57
CA ARG A 131 13.15 -10.23 2.68
C ARG A 131 13.90 -11.50 2.30
N GLU A 132 13.21 -12.48 1.72
CA GLU A 132 13.83 -13.75 1.33
C GLU A 132 14.83 -13.55 0.19
N GLN A 133 14.48 -12.75 -0.83
CA GLN A 133 15.37 -12.40 -1.92
C GLN A 133 16.65 -11.73 -1.40
N ILE A 134 16.55 -10.71 -0.55
CA ILE A 134 17.73 -10.04 0.02
C ILE A 134 18.59 -11.02 0.85
N ALA A 135 17.95 -11.94 1.57
CA ALA A 135 18.66 -12.95 2.34
C ALA A 135 19.39 -13.98 1.44
N GLU A 136 18.88 -14.23 0.23
CA GLU A 136 19.51 -15.08 -0.78
C GLU A 136 20.65 -14.36 -1.50
N ASP A 137 20.46 -13.11 -1.89
CA ASP A 137 21.45 -12.29 -2.59
C ASP A 137 22.64 -11.93 -1.71
N TYR A 138 22.39 -11.71 -0.40
CA TYR A 138 23.40 -11.25 0.54
C TYR A 138 23.40 -12.11 1.81
N GLU A 139 24.32 -13.07 1.88
CA GLU A 139 24.52 -13.93 3.08
C GLU A 139 24.74 -13.10 4.37
N ALA A 140 25.31 -11.91 4.23
CA ALA A 140 25.58 -10.98 5.32
C ALA A 140 24.39 -10.07 5.69
N ALA A 141 23.30 -10.06 4.91
CA ALA A 141 22.14 -9.22 5.18
C ALA A 141 21.45 -9.59 6.49
N ARG A 142 20.97 -8.57 7.21
CA ARG A 142 20.29 -8.73 8.50
C ARG A 142 19.02 -7.89 8.50
N VAL A 143 17.93 -8.47 9.01
CA VAL A 143 16.80 -7.68 9.49
C VAL A 143 17.16 -7.22 10.90
N THR A 144 17.37 -5.92 11.08
CA THR A 144 17.82 -5.34 12.36
C THR A 144 16.67 -4.88 13.24
N ARG A 145 15.50 -4.65 12.62
CA ARG A 145 14.27 -4.26 13.28
C ARG A 145 13.07 -4.71 12.46
N PHE A 146 12.00 -5.11 13.12
CA PHE A 146 10.70 -5.24 12.47
C PHE A 146 9.56 -4.90 13.44
N ILE A 147 8.44 -4.49 12.87
CA ILE A 147 7.15 -4.40 13.54
C ILE A 147 6.22 -5.37 12.85
N ALA A 148 5.75 -6.36 13.59
CA ALA A 148 4.79 -7.33 13.10
C ALA A 148 3.48 -7.23 13.90
N LYS A 149 2.34 -7.39 13.23
CA LYS A 149 1.02 -7.29 13.87
C LYS A 149 0.15 -8.49 13.53
N ARG A 150 -0.72 -8.87 14.46
CA ARG A 150 -1.83 -9.79 14.28
C ARG A 150 -3.11 -9.08 14.68
N THR A 151 -4.10 -9.12 13.82
CA THR A 151 -5.46 -8.70 14.16
C THR A 151 -6.21 -9.87 14.81
N SER A 152 -7.05 -9.58 15.80
CA SER A 152 -7.87 -10.62 16.44
C SER A 152 -8.92 -11.11 15.46
N GLY A 153 -9.08 -12.42 15.34
CA GLY A 153 -10.06 -12.99 14.42
C GLY A 153 -9.54 -13.09 13.00
N THR A 154 -8.30 -13.53 12.87
CA THR A 154 -7.61 -13.76 11.60
C THR A 154 -7.37 -15.25 11.43
N ASP A 155 -7.57 -15.77 10.22
CA ASP A 155 -7.31 -17.18 9.89
C ASP A 155 -5.84 -17.47 9.64
N ILE A 156 -4.99 -16.45 9.78
CA ILE A 156 -3.54 -16.60 9.83
C ILE A 156 -3.18 -17.64 10.90
N HIS A 157 -2.58 -18.74 10.46
CA HIS A 157 -2.20 -19.84 11.34
C HIS A 157 -1.26 -19.38 12.47
N ALA A 158 -1.55 -19.79 13.70
CA ALA A 158 -0.72 -19.50 14.86
C ALA A 158 -0.69 -20.68 15.84
N ASN A 159 0.50 -21.22 16.13
CA ASN A 159 0.66 -22.31 17.10
C ASN A 159 0.21 -21.93 18.53
N LYS A 160 0.31 -20.64 18.87
CA LYS A 160 0.09 -20.14 20.24
C LYS A 160 -0.76 -18.89 20.23
N ARG A 161 -1.86 -18.93 20.99
CA ARG A 161 -2.73 -17.78 21.28
C ARG A 161 -3.26 -17.13 19.99
N ALA A 162 -3.78 -17.94 19.08
CA ALA A 162 -4.32 -17.50 17.78
C ALA A 162 -5.43 -16.44 17.89
N GLY A 163 -6.31 -16.53 18.90
CA GLY A 163 -7.37 -15.53 19.11
C GLY A 163 -6.92 -14.18 19.67
N THR A 164 -5.60 -13.91 19.81
CA THR A 164 -5.10 -12.72 20.51
C THR A 164 -4.51 -11.70 19.54
N ARG A 165 -5.09 -10.50 19.49
CA ARG A 165 -4.50 -9.32 18.82
C ARG A 165 -3.11 -9.05 19.40
N ARG A 166 -2.11 -8.80 18.55
CA ARG A 166 -0.73 -8.63 18.99
C ARG A 166 0.04 -7.66 18.12
N THR A 167 0.94 -6.90 18.73
CA THR A 167 2.01 -6.18 18.06
C THR A 167 3.34 -6.65 18.65
N ILE A 168 4.27 -7.07 17.81
CA ILE A 168 5.63 -7.45 18.18
C ILE A 168 6.58 -6.41 17.57
N ASN A 169 7.28 -5.69 18.43
CA ASN A 169 8.38 -4.81 18.05
C ASN A 169 9.67 -5.52 18.39
N TYR A 170 10.51 -5.77 17.39
CA TYR A 170 11.78 -6.46 17.56
C TYR A 170 12.94 -5.56 17.13
N TYR A 171 14.04 -5.65 17.88
CA TYR A 171 15.31 -4.98 17.61
C TYR A 171 16.44 -5.97 17.95
N GLY A 172 17.31 -6.25 16.99
CA GLY A 172 18.41 -7.20 17.15
C GLY A 172 18.95 -7.65 15.81
N SER A 173 20.11 -8.31 15.81
CA SER A 173 20.80 -8.72 14.58
C SER A 173 20.29 -10.04 13.98
N ASP A 174 19.45 -10.79 14.71
CA ASP A 174 18.88 -12.09 14.31
C ASP A 174 17.45 -11.99 13.77
N GLY A 175 17.01 -10.79 13.37
CA GLY A 175 15.62 -10.53 12.99
C GLY A 175 15.09 -11.38 11.83
N LEU A 176 15.96 -11.85 10.92
CA LEU A 176 15.58 -12.78 9.84
C LEU A 176 15.09 -14.12 10.39
N GLN A 177 15.72 -14.63 11.44
CA GLN A 177 15.26 -15.85 12.10
C GLN A 177 14.06 -15.56 12.99
N THR A 178 14.14 -14.49 13.79
CA THR A 178 13.09 -14.15 14.76
C THR A 178 11.75 -13.89 14.09
N ILE A 179 11.71 -13.22 12.93
CA ILE A 179 10.47 -12.95 12.21
C ILE A 179 9.76 -14.24 11.80
N ARG A 180 10.49 -15.21 11.23
CA ARG A 180 9.95 -16.53 10.85
C ARG A 180 9.41 -17.30 12.05
N GLU A 181 10.10 -17.20 13.19
CA GLU A 181 9.65 -17.81 14.44
C GLU A 181 8.35 -17.19 14.95
N VAL A 182 8.25 -15.86 15.00
CA VAL A 182 7.05 -15.20 15.52
C VAL A 182 5.87 -15.27 14.55
N GLU A 183 6.12 -15.24 13.24
CA GLU A 183 5.12 -15.55 12.19
C GLU A 183 4.50 -16.92 12.47
N ARG A 184 5.33 -17.97 12.59
CA ARG A 184 4.84 -19.34 12.84
C ARG A 184 4.15 -19.51 14.19
N GLU A 185 4.75 -18.98 15.26
CA GLU A 185 4.27 -19.22 16.61
C GLU A 185 3.02 -18.41 16.94
N TYR A 186 2.91 -17.19 16.40
CA TYR A 186 1.92 -16.22 16.82
C TYR A 186 1.08 -15.65 15.69
N GLY A 187 1.32 -16.05 14.44
CA GLY A 187 0.56 -15.59 13.27
C GLY A 187 0.56 -14.07 13.15
N VAL A 188 1.69 -13.43 13.40
CA VAL A 188 1.90 -11.99 13.20
C VAL A 188 2.54 -11.76 11.84
N LEU A 189 2.18 -10.67 11.17
CA LEU A 189 2.67 -10.30 9.85
C LEU A 189 3.55 -9.07 9.87
N PRO A 190 4.66 -9.01 9.11
CA PRO A 190 5.46 -7.80 8.99
C PRO A 190 4.62 -6.64 8.47
N HIS A 191 4.80 -5.48 9.08
CA HIS A 191 4.26 -4.20 8.62
C HIS A 191 5.37 -3.19 8.35
N ILE A 192 6.49 -3.31 9.07
CA ILE A 192 7.67 -2.48 8.92
C ILE A 192 8.87 -3.39 9.09
N MET A 193 9.85 -3.28 8.21
CA MET A 193 11.14 -3.98 8.34
C MET A 193 12.29 -3.03 8.07
N THR A 194 13.35 -3.19 8.84
CA THR A 194 14.64 -2.52 8.61
C THR A 194 15.65 -3.58 8.23
N ILE A 195 16.23 -3.42 7.05
CA ILE A 195 17.20 -4.34 6.45
C ILE A 195 18.54 -3.63 6.40
N SER A 196 19.59 -4.33 6.83
CA SER A 196 20.97 -3.87 6.79
C SER A 196 21.81 -4.87 6.02
N ILE A 197 22.34 -4.43 4.89
CA ILE A 197 23.30 -5.12 4.05
C ILE A 197 24.67 -4.49 4.35
N PRO A 198 25.57 -5.19 5.08
CA PRO A 198 26.81 -4.61 5.54
C PRO A 198 27.66 -4.02 4.40
N SER A 199 28.11 -2.78 4.58
CA SER A 199 28.89 -1.99 3.61
C SER A 199 28.15 -1.50 2.36
N GLU A 200 26.90 -1.93 2.15
CA GLU A 200 26.12 -1.57 0.97
C GLU A 200 25.00 -0.58 1.31
N LEU A 201 24.05 -0.99 2.15
CA LEU A 201 22.78 -0.29 2.34
C LEU A 201 22.14 -0.63 3.68
N THR A 202 21.57 0.36 4.37
CA THR A 202 20.61 0.14 5.45
C THR A 202 19.37 0.97 5.20
N PHE A 203 18.23 0.30 5.10
CA PHE A 203 16.96 0.92 4.76
C PHE A 203 15.80 0.29 5.50
N SER A 204 14.67 0.98 5.56
CA SER A 204 13.42 0.41 6.04
C SER A 204 12.34 0.53 4.99
N ILE A 205 11.43 -0.44 4.98
CA ILE A 205 10.22 -0.45 4.16
C ILE A 205 9.03 -0.62 5.11
N ASP A 206 7.92 0.05 4.84
CA ASP A 206 6.64 -0.24 5.49
C ASP A 206 5.54 -0.58 4.49
N LYS A 207 4.44 -1.12 5.02
CA LYS A 207 3.26 -1.52 4.24
C LYS A 207 2.62 -0.36 3.46
N SER A 208 2.93 0.88 3.81
CA SER A 208 2.34 2.09 3.23
C SER A 208 3.24 2.70 2.15
N GLY A 209 4.13 1.91 1.56
CA GLY A 209 4.98 2.36 0.46
C GLY A 209 6.06 3.36 0.87
N ILE A 210 6.36 3.50 2.18
CA ILE A 210 7.39 4.41 2.67
C ILE A 210 8.71 3.66 2.79
N PHE A 211 9.63 3.99 1.90
CA PHE A 211 11.02 3.58 1.94
C PHE A 211 11.82 4.64 2.68
N LYS A 212 12.68 4.19 3.59
CA LYS A 212 13.54 5.04 4.40
C LYS A 212 14.98 4.60 4.22
N LEU A 213 15.79 5.38 3.53
CA LEU A 213 17.23 5.20 3.50
C LEU A 213 17.84 5.74 4.80
N GLN A 214 18.55 4.90 5.54
CA GLN A 214 19.29 5.30 6.74
C GLN A 214 20.78 5.51 6.44
N SER A 215 21.35 4.69 5.57
CA SER A 215 22.74 4.81 5.11
C SER A 215 22.99 3.94 3.88
N GLY A 216 24.02 4.27 3.09
CA GLY A 216 24.45 3.47 1.95
C GLY A 216 23.90 3.91 0.61
N SER A 217 23.91 2.99 -0.36
CA SER A 217 23.66 3.25 -1.79
C SER A 217 22.18 3.55 -2.10
N LEU A 218 21.90 4.77 -2.58
CA LEU A 218 20.57 5.11 -3.12
C LEU A 218 20.22 4.31 -4.37
N LEU A 219 21.20 4.03 -5.22
CA LEU A 219 21.01 3.24 -6.43
C LEU A 219 20.44 1.85 -6.08
N THR A 220 21.03 1.20 -5.08
CA THR A 220 20.59 -0.12 -4.60
C THR A 220 19.21 -0.05 -3.94
N LEU A 221 18.87 1.07 -3.27
CA LEU A 221 17.51 1.26 -2.77
C LEU A 221 16.50 1.37 -3.92
N PHE A 222 16.83 2.07 -5.00
CA PHE A 222 15.97 2.17 -6.18
C PHE A 222 15.76 0.82 -6.86
N GLU A 223 16.80 -0.01 -6.96
CA GLU A 223 16.69 -1.40 -7.47
C GLU A 223 15.63 -2.19 -6.68
N TYR A 224 15.70 -2.19 -5.34
CA TYR A 224 14.69 -2.87 -4.51
C TYR A 224 13.31 -2.22 -4.58
N LEU A 225 13.25 -0.91 -4.73
CA LEU A 225 11.99 -0.18 -4.88
C LEU A 225 11.29 -0.56 -6.19
N GLU A 226 12.04 -0.71 -7.29
CA GLU A 226 11.51 -1.19 -8.58
C GLU A 226 10.94 -2.61 -8.44
N GLU A 227 11.65 -3.53 -7.78
CA GLU A 227 11.15 -4.88 -7.52
C GLU A 227 9.86 -4.87 -6.68
N CYS A 228 9.80 -4.02 -5.64
CA CYS A 228 8.57 -3.85 -4.85
C CYS A 228 7.40 -3.38 -5.72
N ILE A 229 7.66 -2.41 -6.60
CA ILE A 229 6.66 -1.84 -7.49
C ILE A 229 6.14 -2.89 -8.44
N GLU A 230 7.03 -3.64 -9.10
CA GLU A 230 6.64 -4.71 -10.02
C GLU A 230 5.68 -5.71 -9.35
N SER A 231 5.99 -6.15 -8.13
CA SER A 231 5.09 -7.02 -7.36
C SER A 231 3.78 -6.34 -6.94
N CYS A 232 3.78 -5.03 -6.71
CA CYS A 232 2.57 -4.28 -6.36
C CYS A 232 1.67 -3.99 -7.58
N LEU A 233 2.24 -3.90 -8.79
CA LEU A 233 1.47 -3.63 -10.02
C LEU A 233 0.51 -4.78 -10.36
N GLU A 234 0.75 -6.01 -9.90
CA GLU A 234 -0.22 -7.11 -9.99
C GLU A 234 -1.58 -6.74 -9.36
N ILE A 235 -1.56 -5.97 -8.26
CA ILE A 235 -2.77 -5.47 -7.58
C ILE A 235 -3.52 -4.48 -8.48
N LYS A 236 -2.77 -3.56 -9.10
CA LYS A 236 -3.32 -2.56 -10.02
C LYS A 236 -3.93 -3.25 -11.25
N ASP A 237 -3.22 -4.22 -11.83
CA ASP A 237 -3.70 -4.95 -12.99
C ASP A 237 -5.04 -5.64 -12.70
N ALA A 238 -5.20 -6.26 -11.53
CA ALA A 238 -6.48 -6.87 -11.15
C ALA A 238 -7.61 -5.84 -11.03
N TYR A 239 -7.31 -4.63 -10.54
CA TYR A 239 -8.24 -3.52 -10.45
C TYR A 239 -8.62 -2.93 -11.81
N ASP A 240 -7.64 -2.71 -12.70
CA ASP A 240 -7.86 -2.13 -14.04
C ASP A 240 -8.75 -3.03 -14.94
N HIS A 241 -8.91 -4.30 -14.56
CA HIS A 241 -9.81 -5.25 -15.22
C HIS A 241 -11.23 -5.27 -14.64
N THR A 242 -11.53 -4.46 -13.63
CA THR A 242 -12.88 -4.20 -13.15
C THR A 242 -13.62 -3.27 -14.09
N ASP A 243 -14.95 -3.36 -14.12
CA ASP A 243 -15.76 -2.52 -14.99
C ASP A 243 -17.13 -2.31 -14.35
N TYR A 244 -17.68 -1.13 -14.51
CA TYR A 244 -19.06 -0.80 -14.17
C TYR A 244 -19.68 -0.01 -15.31
N SER A 245 -20.80 -0.50 -15.82
CA SER A 245 -21.57 0.22 -16.84
C SER A 245 -23.06 0.05 -16.66
N THR A 246 -23.80 1.12 -16.93
CA THR A 246 -25.27 1.10 -16.96
C THR A 246 -25.73 1.00 -18.42
N ILE A 247 -26.47 -0.05 -18.74
CA ILE A 247 -27.03 -0.27 -20.07
C ILE A 247 -28.51 0.07 -20.05
N GLU A 248 -28.91 1.07 -20.81
CA GLU A 248 -30.33 1.40 -21.02
C GLU A 248 -30.94 0.40 -22.01
N MET A 249 -31.89 -0.40 -21.53
CA MET A 249 -32.64 -1.33 -22.37
C MET A 249 -33.63 -0.56 -23.26
N ALA A 250 -34.02 -1.14 -24.40
CA ALA A 250 -35.06 -0.58 -25.27
C ALA A 250 -36.43 -0.36 -24.57
N SER A 251 -36.63 -0.98 -23.41
CA SER A 251 -37.79 -0.77 -22.52
C SER A 251 -37.68 0.47 -21.62
N GLY A 252 -36.59 1.25 -21.69
CA GLY A 252 -36.29 2.37 -20.77
C GLY A 252 -35.88 1.91 -19.37
N VAL A 253 -35.49 0.65 -19.22
CA VAL A 253 -35.00 0.07 -17.94
C VAL A 253 -33.48 0.06 -17.99
N GLU A 254 -32.86 0.68 -17.01
CA GLU A 254 -31.41 0.63 -16.84
C GLU A 254 -31.00 -0.66 -16.12
N ILE A 255 -30.03 -1.36 -16.69
CA ILE A 255 -29.43 -2.56 -16.10
C ILE A 255 -27.95 -2.26 -15.86
N SER A 256 -27.52 -2.33 -14.61
CA SER A 256 -26.10 -2.27 -14.25
C SER A 256 -25.42 -3.58 -14.60
N LYS A 257 -24.29 -3.49 -15.29
CA LYS A 257 -23.36 -4.58 -15.55
C LYS A 257 -22.06 -4.26 -14.83
N SER A 258 -21.60 -5.18 -14.00
CA SER A 258 -20.37 -5.04 -13.23
C SER A 258 -19.47 -6.25 -13.46
N LYS A 259 -18.18 -6.00 -13.67
CA LYS A 259 -17.13 -7.01 -13.74
C LYS A 259 -16.31 -6.91 -12.44
N PRO A 260 -16.19 -8.01 -11.68
CA PRO A 260 -15.55 -7.95 -10.37
C PRO A 260 -14.03 -7.97 -10.48
N ALA A 261 -13.37 -7.41 -9.46
CA ALA A 261 -12.04 -7.82 -9.08
C ALA A 261 -12.15 -9.13 -8.31
N VAL A 262 -11.24 -10.07 -8.59
CA VAL A 262 -11.22 -11.37 -7.91
C VAL A 262 -9.98 -11.43 -7.04
N VAL A 263 -10.17 -11.84 -5.80
CA VAL A 263 -9.10 -12.10 -4.84
C VAL A 263 -9.18 -13.58 -4.47
N GLU A 264 -8.20 -14.35 -4.95
CA GLU A 264 -8.08 -15.78 -4.64
C GLU A 264 -7.49 -15.96 -3.24
N LEU A 265 -8.08 -16.87 -2.48
CA LEU A 265 -7.66 -17.24 -1.14
C LEU A 265 -6.78 -18.48 -1.22
N GLN A 266 -5.63 -18.43 -0.55
CA GLN A 266 -4.71 -19.56 -0.43
C GLN A 266 -5.15 -20.50 0.70
N THR A 267 -5.94 -19.99 1.65
CA THR A 267 -6.58 -20.77 2.71
C THR A 267 -8.08 -20.82 2.47
N PRO A 268 -8.66 -22.01 2.19
CA PRO A 268 -10.09 -22.15 2.04
C PRO A 268 -10.87 -21.71 3.27
N LEU A 269 -11.94 -20.94 3.08
CA LEU A 269 -12.81 -20.49 4.16
C LEU A 269 -13.71 -21.61 4.67
N GLU A 270 -13.99 -21.57 5.96
CA GLU A 270 -15.00 -22.35 6.66
C GLU A 270 -16.18 -21.47 7.09
N HIS A 271 -17.29 -22.09 7.53
CA HIS A 271 -18.46 -21.33 8.01
C HIS A 271 -18.18 -20.36 9.17
N PRO A 272 -17.32 -20.68 10.17
CA PRO A 272 -16.95 -19.71 11.20
C PRO A 272 -16.30 -18.44 10.63
N ASP A 273 -15.53 -18.58 9.55
CA ASP A 273 -14.76 -17.51 8.93
C ASP A 273 -15.69 -16.50 8.26
N LEU A 274 -16.82 -16.95 7.69
CA LEU A 274 -17.86 -16.06 7.19
C LEU A 274 -18.52 -15.21 8.30
N ILE A 275 -18.57 -15.72 9.53
CA ILE A 275 -19.09 -14.96 10.69
C ILE A 275 -18.03 -13.96 11.15
N GLU A 276 -16.77 -14.39 11.21
CA GLU A 276 -15.61 -13.57 11.53
C GLU A 276 -15.47 -12.40 10.56
N LEU A 277 -15.52 -12.65 9.26
CA LEU A 277 -15.49 -11.65 8.18
C LEU A 277 -16.52 -10.55 8.41
N LYS A 278 -17.80 -10.90 8.66
CA LYS A 278 -18.86 -9.92 8.96
C LYS A 278 -18.56 -9.07 10.19
N ASN A 279 -17.98 -9.70 11.22
CA ASN A 279 -17.62 -9.00 12.45
C ASN A 279 -16.42 -8.07 12.23
N ASN A 280 -15.45 -8.47 11.41
CA ASN A 280 -14.26 -7.67 11.12
C ASN A 280 -14.58 -6.50 10.19
N LEU A 281 -15.46 -6.67 9.19
CA LEU A 281 -15.96 -5.56 8.37
C LEU A 281 -16.49 -4.42 9.26
N ARG A 282 -17.36 -4.75 10.22
CA ARG A 282 -17.93 -3.77 11.15
C ARG A 282 -16.93 -3.12 12.11
N LYS A 283 -15.78 -3.76 12.36
CA LYS A 283 -14.74 -3.21 13.27
C LYS A 283 -13.79 -2.28 12.52
N GLU A 284 -13.61 -2.50 11.24
CA GLU A 284 -12.68 -1.77 10.36
C GLU A 284 -13.47 -0.81 9.44
N GLU A 285 -14.52 -0.16 9.98
CA GLU A 285 -15.25 0.94 9.31
C GLU A 285 -15.94 0.57 7.98
N TYR A 286 -16.25 -0.72 7.77
CA TYR A 286 -17.13 -1.18 6.71
C TYR A 286 -18.53 -1.52 7.22
N LEU A 287 -19.56 -0.97 6.56
CA LEU A 287 -20.96 -1.34 6.83
C LEU A 287 -21.46 -2.33 5.79
N ILE A 288 -21.92 -3.50 6.22
CA ILE A 288 -22.47 -4.52 5.33
C ILE A 288 -23.99 -4.64 5.46
N TYR A 289 -24.68 -4.59 4.32
CA TYR A 289 -26.13 -4.64 4.14
C TYR A 289 -26.54 -5.79 3.21
N ASP A 290 -27.84 -6.12 3.22
CA ASP A 290 -28.45 -7.11 2.32
C ASP A 290 -27.71 -8.45 2.26
N VAL A 291 -27.23 -8.89 3.42
CA VAL A 291 -26.38 -10.07 3.52
C VAL A 291 -27.18 -11.34 3.28
N TYR A 292 -26.86 -12.02 2.18
CA TYR A 292 -27.28 -13.39 1.93
C TYR A 292 -26.16 -14.34 2.35
N THR A 293 -26.51 -15.44 3.00
CA THR A 293 -25.55 -16.49 3.37
C THR A 293 -26.23 -17.81 3.16
N ASP A 294 -25.64 -18.64 2.31
CA ASP A 294 -26.03 -20.02 2.19
C ASP A 294 -25.38 -20.80 3.35
N ARG A 295 -26.15 -21.70 3.96
CA ARG A 295 -25.64 -22.56 5.04
C ARG A 295 -25.29 -23.96 4.53
N GLU A 296 -25.75 -24.32 3.34
CA GLU A 296 -25.43 -25.59 2.69
C GLU A 296 -24.17 -25.47 1.82
N THR A 297 -23.89 -24.26 1.31
CA THR A 297 -22.63 -23.91 0.64
C THR A 297 -21.86 -22.88 1.48
N ILE A 298 -20.53 -22.89 1.39
CA ILE A 298 -19.70 -21.83 2.01
C ILE A 298 -19.78 -20.62 1.07
N SER A 299 -20.88 -19.87 1.16
CA SER A 299 -21.07 -18.69 0.32
C SER A 299 -21.80 -17.56 1.04
N MET A 300 -21.36 -16.34 0.75
CA MET A 300 -21.96 -15.11 1.24
C MET A 300 -21.98 -14.07 0.14
N SER A 301 -23.04 -13.27 0.08
CA SER A 301 -23.03 -12.02 -0.69
C SER A 301 -23.64 -10.90 0.14
N GLY A 302 -23.27 -9.67 -0.19
CA GLY A 302 -23.81 -8.49 0.47
C GLY A 302 -23.27 -7.21 -0.15
N LYS A 303 -23.95 -6.11 0.16
CA LYS A 303 -23.55 -4.77 -0.21
C LYS A 303 -22.69 -4.17 0.91
N VAL A 304 -21.49 -3.73 0.57
CA VAL A 304 -20.55 -3.10 1.50
C VAL A 304 -20.51 -1.61 1.21
N TYR A 305 -20.54 -0.82 2.28
CA TYR A 305 -20.27 0.60 2.27
C TYR A 305 -18.95 0.83 3.00
N ASP A 306 -18.05 1.48 2.30
CA ASP A 306 -16.73 1.90 2.78
C ASP A 306 -16.86 3.31 3.37
N GLU A 307 -16.73 3.45 4.69
CA GLU A 307 -16.90 4.75 5.35
C GLU A 307 -15.74 5.71 5.06
N ASP A 308 -14.53 5.19 4.80
CA ASP A 308 -13.33 5.99 4.54
C ASP A 308 -13.42 6.67 3.17
N TYR A 309 -13.88 5.93 2.15
CA TYR A 309 -13.98 6.43 0.78
C TYR A 309 -15.39 6.87 0.38
N ASN A 310 -16.40 6.69 1.25
CA ASN A 310 -17.80 7.00 0.98
C ASN A 310 -18.30 6.33 -0.32
N MET A 311 -18.00 5.04 -0.47
CA MET A 311 -18.27 4.26 -1.67
C MET A 311 -19.05 2.99 -1.38
N PHE A 312 -19.82 2.53 -2.38
CA PHE A 312 -20.50 1.24 -2.32
C PHE A 312 -19.89 0.24 -3.31
N PHE A 313 -19.76 -1.01 -2.85
CA PHE A 313 -19.46 -2.15 -3.70
C PHE A 313 -20.18 -3.40 -3.18
N ASN A 314 -20.43 -4.36 -4.07
CA ASN A 314 -20.96 -5.65 -3.67
C ASN A 314 -19.83 -6.65 -3.50
N ILE A 315 -19.95 -7.53 -2.50
CA ILE A 315 -19.05 -8.67 -2.34
C ILE A 315 -19.78 -9.97 -2.61
N GLN A 316 -19.08 -10.91 -3.24
CA GLN A 316 -19.46 -12.33 -3.24
C GLN A 316 -18.27 -13.13 -2.75
N VAL A 317 -18.48 -13.92 -1.71
CA VAL A 317 -17.46 -14.73 -1.06
C VAL A 317 -17.86 -16.18 -1.22
N ASP A 318 -16.91 -17.01 -1.64
CA ASP A 318 -17.01 -18.46 -1.58
C ASP A 318 -15.82 -19.06 -0.82
N GLU A 319 -15.74 -20.39 -0.76
CA GLU A 319 -14.68 -21.13 -0.08
C GLU A 319 -13.27 -20.69 -0.51
N THR A 320 -13.08 -20.26 -1.75
CA THR A 320 -11.74 -20.06 -2.33
C THR A 320 -11.47 -18.65 -2.83
N GLN A 321 -12.47 -17.78 -2.91
CA GLN A 321 -12.26 -16.42 -3.43
C GLN A 321 -13.24 -15.40 -2.88
N ILE A 322 -12.82 -14.14 -2.94
CA ILE A 322 -13.64 -12.96 -2.70
C ILE A 322 -13.72 -12.17 -4.00
N ARG A 323 -14.94 -11.90 -4.46
CA ARG A 323 -15.23 -11.08 -5.64
C ARG A 323 -15.77 -9.74 -5.21
N ILE A 324 -15.18 -8.66 -5.70
CA ILE A 324 -15.53 -7.27 -5.36
C ILE A 324 -16.10 -6.63 -6.61
N PHE A 325 -17.39 -6.32 -6.59
CA PHE A 325 -18.14 -5.75 -7.71
C PHE A 325 -18.35 -4.26 -7.46
N PRO A 326 -17.80 -3.37 -8.27
CA PRO A 326 -18.12 -1.95 -8.17
C PRO A 326 -19.61 -1.70 -8.45
N GLU A 327 -20.23 -0.77 -7.71
CA GLU A 327 -21.60 -0.29 -7.94
C GLU A 327 -21.68 1.07 -8.63
N GLU A 328 -20.56 1.77 -8.71
CA GLU A 328 -20.37 3.05 -9.37
C GLU A 328 -18.97 3.06 -10.02
N GLU A 329 -18.57 4.18 -10.63
CA GLU A 329 -17.20 4.35 -11.09
C GLU A 329 -16.26 4.15 -9.90
N SER A 330 -15.44 3.09 -9.95
CA SER A 330 -14.63 2.66 -8.81
C SER A 330 -13.48 3.62 -8.57
N ASP A 331 -13.09 3.75 -7.29
CA ASP A 331 -11.85 4.40 -6.87
C ASP A 331 -10.83 3.32 -6.51
N ILE A 332 -9.64 3.40 -7.08
CA ILE A 332 -8.55 2.46 -6.78
C ILE A 332 -8.26 2.42 -5.28
N SER A 333 -8.46 3.54 -4.57
CA SER A 333 -8.20 3.66 -3.15
C SER A 333 -9.13 2.79 -2.31
N SER A 334 -10.43 2.73 -2.64
CA SER A 334 -11.37 1.82 -1.95
C SER A 334 -11.05 0.36 -2.24
N PHE A 335 -10.64 0.03 -3.47
CA PHE A 335 -10.23 -1.34 -3.80
C PHE A 335 -8.97 -1.78 -3.03
N ILE A 336 -7.92 -0.95 -3.02
CA ILE A 336 -6.67 -1.27 -2.30
C ILE A 336 -6.94 -1.33 -0.80
N GLY A 337 -7.75 -0.42 -0.26
CA GLY A 337 -8.16 -0.43 1.15
C GLY A 337 -8.88 -1.73 1.52
N PHE A 338 -9.78 -2.21 0.67
CA PHE A 338 -10.47 -3.47 0.89
C PHE A 338 -9.56 -4.69 0.72
N LEU A 339 -8.62 -4.66 -0.23
CA LEU A 339 -7.61 -5.73 -0.37
C LEU A 339 -6.72 -5.81 0.87
N GLU A 340 -6.31 -4.67 1.42
CA GLU A 340 -5.59 -4.61 2.69
C GLU A 340 -6.41 -5.22 3.82
N PHE A 341 -7.71 -4.92 3.88
CA PHE A 341 -8.62 -5.55 4.83
C PHE A 341 -8.61 -7.09 4.68
N ILE A 342 -8.66 -7.62 3.46
CA ILE A 342 -8.59 -9.06 3.19
C ILE A 342 -7.26 -9.64 3.70
N HIS A 343 -6.12 -9.05 3.35
CA HIS A 343 -4.81 -9.54 3.80
C HIS A 343 -4.63 -9.50 5.33
N VAL A 344 -5.22 -8.51 5.99
CA VAL A 344 -5.07 -8.33 7.43
C VAL A 344 -6.05 -9.20 8.22
N ASN A 345 -7.26 -9.44 7.71
CA ASN A 345 -8.36 -10.03 8.47
C ASN A 345 -8.82 -11.41 7.98
N VAL A 346 -8.54 -11.77 6.73
CA VAL A 346 -9.03 -13.01 6.11
C VAL A 346 -7.84 -13.91 5.78
N ASP A 347 -7.10 -13.59 4.72
CA ASP A 347 -5.96 -14.40 4.26
C ASP A 347 -4.81 -13.50 3.83
N GLU A 348 -3.70 -13.59 4.57
CA GLU A 348 -2.48 -12.82 4.34
C GLU A 348 -1.79 -13.10 3.01
N ARG A 349 -2.13 -14.24 2.39
CA ARG A 349 -1.53 -14.70 1.14
C ARG A 349 -2.52 -14.58 -0.02
N ALA A 350 -3.66 -13.93 0.20
CA ALA A 350 -4.62 -13.75 -0.87
C ALA A 350 -3.97 -13.06 -2.08
N GLU A 351 -4.39 -13.44 -3.27
CA GLU A 351 -3.81 -12.95 -4.51
C GLU A 351 -4.90 -12.28 -5.36
N PRO A 352 -4.75 -11.01 -5.72
CA PRO A 352 -5.65 -10.40 -6.69
C PRO A 352 -5.36 -10.97 -8.07
N VAL A 353 -6.41 -11.40 -8.78
CA VAL A 353 -6.31 -12.05 -10.09
C VAL A 353 -7.06 -11.22 -11.12
N ALA A 354 -6.35 -10.85 -12.19
CA ALA A 354 -6.96 -10.20 -13.34
C ALA A 354 -7.91 -11.19 -14.05
N VAL A 355 -9.20 -10.87 -14.06
CA VAL A 355 -10.20 -11.67 -14.78
C VAL A 355 -10.01 -11.44 -16.28
N THR A 356 -9.38 -12.39 -16.96
CA THR A 356 -9.29 -12.41 -18.43
C THR A 356 -10.55 -13.03 -19.02
N ASN A 357 -11.10 -12.39 -20.06
CA ASN A 357 -12.34 -12.80 -20.73
C ASN A 357 -12.18 -14.06 -21.60
#